data_AF-A0A536ZNR5-F1
#
_entry.id   AF-A0A536ZNR5-F1
#
_cell.length_a   1.000
_cell.length_b   1.000
_cell.length_c   1.000
_cell.angle_alpha   90.00
_cell.angle_beta   90.00
_cell.angle_gamma   90.00
#
_symmetry.space_group_name_H-M   'P 1'
#
loop_
_entity.id
_entity.type
_entity.pdbx_description
1 polymer ?
#
loop_
_entity_poly.entity_id
_entity_poly.type
_entity_poly.pdbx_seq_one_letter_code
_entity_poly.pdbx_strand_id
1 'polypeptide(L)'
;HGGVNPFFYVSKSPWNLYVPLAEYLEVQGLPEGPLFLRNLGLRMPRDHKRAAIGALLEAYPRLPFILIGDSGENDPEVYADIVRRFPKRIRVIYIRSVNRHPRRVAAIERLIAEVAHTGCQLVLAPDSEHAAAHAAGEGLIQPSELRAVRSERKADEKSAAKA
;
A
#
# COMPACT_ATOMS: atom_id res chain seq x y z
N HIS A 1 -19.29 1.16 12.59
CA HIS A 1 -18.48 1.98 11.66
C HIS A 1 -19.39 2.48 10.56
N GLY A 2 -19.37 3.78 10.25
CA GLY A 2 -20.38 4.48 9.43
C GLY A 2 -20.34 4.21 7.93
N GLY A 3 -20.19 2.95 7.50
CA GLY A 3 -20.21 2.58 6.08
C GLY A 3 -18.95 2.91 5.28
N VAL A 4 -17.84 3.29 5.93
CA VAL A 4 -16.57 3.64 5.27
C VAL A 4 -15.44 2.75 5.79
N ASN A 5 -14.54 2.35 4.89
CA ASN A 5 -13.34 1.57 5.23
C ASN A 5 -12.27 2.48 5.87
N PRO A 6 -11.69 2.12 7.03
CA PRO A 6 -10.66 2.93 7.67
C PRO A 6 -9.35 2.92 6.85
N PHE A 7 -8.68 4.06 6.78
CA PHE A 7 -7.36 4.21 6.17
C PHE A 7 -6.29 4.42 7.24
N PHE A 8 -5.15 3.75 7.08
CA PHE A 8 -3.99 3.88 7.98
C PHE A 8 -2.75 4.17 7.14
N TYR A 9 -2.05 5.25 7.46
CA TYR A 9 -0.83 5.63 6.76
C TYR A 9 0.39 5.20 7.58
N VAL A 10 1.27 4.38 7.01
CA VAL A 10 2.51 3.94 7.68
C VAL A 10 3.72 4.41 6.90
N SER A 11 4.46 5.36 7.46
CA SER A 11 5.59 6.00 6.78
C SER A 11 6.89 5.86 7.56
N LYS A 12 8.01 5.77 6.83
CA LYS A 12 9.37 5.85 7.40
C LYS A 12 9.80 7.30 7.66
N SER A 13 9.01 8.28 7.24
CA SER A 13 9.24 9.69 7.53
C SER A 13 9.29 9.93 9.05
N PRO A 14 10.18 10.80 9.53
CA PRO A 14 10.27 11.10 10.94
C PRO A 14 9.04 11.86 11.45
N TRP A 15 8.71 11.68 12.73
CA TRP A 15 7.48 12.21 13.33
C TRP A 15 7.38 13.74 13.32
N ASN A 16 8.49 14.47 13.25
CA ASN A 16 8.50 15.92 13.15
C ASN A 16 7.94 16.43 11.80
N LEU A 17 7.77 15.56 10.80
CA LEU A 17 7.09 15.87 9.55
C LEU A 17 5.57 15.64 9.60
N TYR A 18 5.00 15.41 10.78
CA TYR A 18 3.56 15.14 10.92
C TYR A 18 2.69 16.22 10.27
N VAL A 19 2.86 17.48 10.65
CA VAL A 19 2.05 18.61 10.15
C VAL A 19 2.12 18.73 8.63
N PRO A 20 3.31 18.88 8.00
CA PRO A 20 3.37 19.03 6.54
C PRO A 20 2.86 17.80 5.78
N LEU A 21 2.98 16.59 6.34
CA LEU A 21 2.42 15.40 5.71
C LEU A 21 0.89 15.35 5.81
N ALA A 22 0.33 15.70 6.96
CA ALA A 22 -1.12 15.75 7.15
C ALA A 22 -1.76 16.78 6.19
N GLU A 23 -1.19 17.98 6.10
CA GLU A 23 -1.62 19.02 5.16
C GLU A 23 -1.52 18.54 3.70
N TYR A 24 -0.43 17.85 3.34
CA TYR A 24 -0.29 17.30 2.00
C TYR A 24 -1.39 16.28 1.67
N LEU A 25 -1.69 15.35 2.59
CA LEU A 25 -2.75 14.35 2.37
C LEU A 25 -4.12 15.02 2.16
N GLU A 26 -4.42 16.06 2.93
CA GLU A 26 -5.65 16.85 2.81
C GLU A 26 -5.73 17.58 1.46
N VAL A 27 -4.65 18.28 1.06
CA VAL A 27 -4.59 18.99 -0.23
C VAL A 27 -4.72 18.03 -1.41
N GLN A 28 -4.21 16.81 -1.30
CA GLN A 28 -4.37 15.77 -2.32
C GLN A 28 -5.74 15.08 -2.28
N GLY A 29 -6.63 15.43 -1.33
CA GLY A 29 -7.94 14.82 -1.18
C GLY A 29 -7.88 13.34 -0.80
N LEU A 30 -6.81 12.90 -0.14
CA LEU A 30 -6.66 11.51 0.30
C LEU A 30 -7.52 11.25 1.54
N PRO A 31 -8.00 10.00 1.75
CA PRO A 31 -8.86 9.68 2.89
C PRO A 31 -8.25 10.05 4.24
N GLU A 32 -9.05 10.60 5.15
CA GLU A 32 -8.58 10.86 6.51
C GLU A 32 -8.19 9.56 7.22
N GLY A 33 -7.05 9.59 7.93
CA GLY A 33 -6.57 8.43 8.67
C GLY A 33 -5.35 8.72 9.54
N PRO A 34 -5.13 7.93 10.60
CA PRO A 34 -3.94 8.06 11.44
C PRO A 34 -2.64 7.82 10.66
N LEU A 35 -1.64 8.65 10.97
CA LEU A 35 -0.31 8.64 10.36
C LEU A 35 0.75 8.10 11.32
N PHE A 36 1.21 6.87 11.07
CA PHE A 36 2.22 6.16 11.84
C PHE A 36 3.63 6.50 11.33
N LEU A 37 4.22 7.53 11.92
CA LEU A 37 5.56 8.02 11.60
C LEU A 37 6.66 7.39 12.45
N ARG A 38 7.87 7.42 11.93
CA ARG A 38 9.04 6.87 12.59
C ARG A 38 9.54 7.81 13.68
N ASN A 39 9.93 7.26 14.83
CA ASN A 39 10.61 8.04 15.87
C ASN A 39 12.07 8.36 15.45
N LEU A 40 12.65 9.45 15.95
CA LEU A 40 14.02 9.92 15.65
C LEU A 40 15.06 9.54 16.74
N GLY A 41 14.74 8.60 17.64
CA GLY A 41 15.57 8.28 18.82
C GLY A 41 16.59 7.13 18.66
N LEU A 42 17.49 6.99 19.63
CA LEU A 42 18.60 6.01 19.67
C LEU A 42 18.19 4.52 19.65
N ARG A 43 16.97 4.17 20.10
CA ARG A 43 16.41 2.80 19.97
C ARG A 43 15.45 2.75 18.80
N MET A 44 16.02 2.68 17.60
CA MET A 44 15.26 2.44 16.38
C MET A 44 14.87 0.96 16.32
N PRO A 45 13.58 0.59 16.28
CA PRO A 45 13.22 -0.69 15.70
C PRO A 45 13.78 -0.69 14.27
N ARG A 46 14.60 -1.68 13.91
CA ARG A 46 15.08 -1.85 12.53
C ARG A 46 13.93 -1.87 11.52
N ASP A 47 12.71 -2.16 11.99
CA ASP A 47 11.56 -2.43 11.16
C ASP A 47 10.26 -1.76 11.62
N HIS A 48 10.25 -0.41 11.61
CA HIS A 48 9.09 0.42 11.95
C HIS A 48 7.80 -0.02 11.25
N LYS A 49 7.84 -0.29 9.94
CA LYS A 49 6.64 -0.70 9.17
C LYS A 49 6.07 -2.02 9.70
N ARG A 50 6.91 -3.02 9.97
CA ARG A 50 6.44 -4.30 10.54
C ARG A 50 5.80 -4.13 11.90
N ALA A 51 6.42 -3.35 12.78
CA ALA A 51 5.89 -3.10 14.11
C ALA A 51 4.53 -2.36 14.05
N ALA A 52 4.43 -1.31 13.24
CA ALA A 52 3.20 -0.53 13.09
C ALA A 52 2.05 -1.37 12.50
N ILE A 53 2.32 -2.13 11.43
CA ILE A 53 1.29 -2.98 10.80
C ILE A 53 0.87 -4.12 11.74
N GLY A 54 1.82 -4.74 12.46
CA GLY A 54 1.50 -5.75 13.46
C GLY A 54 0.59 -5.22 14.56
N ALA A 55 0.91 -4.05 15.12
CA ALA A 55 0.09 -3.40 16.14
C ALA A 55 -1.33 -3.08 15.65
N LEU A 56 -1.48 -2.64 14.38
CA LEU A 56 -2.79 -2.43 13.76
C LEU A 56 -3.59 -3.74 13.63
N LEU A 57 -2.95 -4.82 13.19
CA LEU A 57 -3.59 -6.12 13.05
C LEU A 57 -4.04 -6.71 14.39
N GLU A 58 -3.30 -6.45 15.46
CA GLU A 58 -3.63 -6.83 16.84
C GLU A 58 -4.75 -5.95 17.40
N ALA A 59 -4.70 -4.63 17.19
CA ALA A 59 -5.73 -3.70 17.65
C ALA A 59 -7.10 -3.95 16.99
N TYR A 60 -7.11 -4.45 15.75
CA TYR A 60 -8.32 -4.74 14.99
C TYR A 60 -8.42 -6.23 14.60
N PRO A 61 -8.59 -7.15 15.55
CA PRO A 61 -8.41 -8.59 15.31
C PRO A 61 -9.41 -9.21 14.31
N ARG A 62 -10.55 -8.54 14.09
CA ARG A 62 -11.63 -9.00 13.22
C ARG A 62 -11.66 -8.32 11.85
N LEU A 63 -10.89 -7.25 11.65
CA LEU A 63 -10.85 -6.55 10.36
C LEU A 63 -9.83 -7.21 9.42
N PRO A 64 -10.23 -7.53 8.17
CA PRO A 64 -9.29 -7.86 7.11
C PRO A 64 -8.65 -6.58 6.55
N PHE A 65 -7.43 -6.70 6.04
CA PHE A 65 -6.65 -5.57 5.53
C PHE A 65 -6.26 -5.76 4.06
N ILE A 66 -6.09 -4.63 3.38
CA ILE A 66 -5.39 -4.51 2.09
C ILE A 66 -4.15 -3.68 2.36
N LEU A 67 -3.00 -4.09 1.83
CA LEU A 67 -1.75 -3.36 1.98
C LEU A 67 -1.37 -2.71 0.65
N ILE A 68 -0.96 -1.45 0.70
CA ILE A 68 -0.55 -0.68 -0.49
C ILE A 68 0.85 -0.12 -0.23
N GLY A 69 1.76 -0.26 -1.18
CA GLY A 69 3.14 0.21 -1.06
C GLY A 69 3.83 0.30 -2.41
N ASP A 70 5.16 0.45 -2.40
CA ASP A 70 5.97 0.60 -3.62
C ASP A 70 7.17 -0.35 -3.68
N SER A 71 7.69 -0.58 -4.88
CA SER A 71 8.83 -1.49 -5.12
C SER A 71 10.20 -0.84 -4.94
N GLY A 72 10.27 0.48 -4.70
CA GLY A 72 11.50 1.22 -4.46
C GLY A 72 12.04 0.99 -3.05
N GLU A 73 11.12 0.79 -2.11
CA GLU A 73 11.41 0.42 -0.73
C GLU A 73 11.22 -1.10 -0.48
N ASN A 74 11.39 -1.52 0.77
CA ASN A 74 11.26 -2.92 1.21
C ASN A 74 9.80 -3.36 1.47
N ASP A 75 8.81 -2.68 0.87
CA ASP A 75 7.39 -2.95 1.15
C ASP A 75 6.95 -4.36 0.75
N PRO A 76 7.35 -4.91 -0.41
CA PRO A 76 7.06 -6.30 -0.76
C PRO A 76 7.54 -7.29 0.31
N GLU A 77 8.77 -7.13 0.80
CA GLU A 77 9.36 -8.00 1.82
C GLU A 77 8.68 -7.84 3.18
N VAL A 78 8.34 -6.61 3.56
CA VAL A 78 7.63 -6.31 4.80
C VAL A 78 6.24 -6.94 4.77
N TYR A 79 5.50 -6.77 3.67
CA TYR A 79 4.13 -7.25 3.54
C TYR A 79 4.07 -8.78 3.42
N ALA A 80 5.00 -9.42 2.72
CA ALA A 80 5.09 -10.88 2.68
C ALA A 80 5.32 -11.48 4.09
N ASP A 81 6.22 -10.89 4.88
CA ASP A 81 6.45 -11.32 6.27
C ASP A 81 5.22 -11.07 7.17
N ILE A 82 4.49 -9.96 6.98
CA ILE A 82 3.22 -9.73 7.66
C ILE A 82 2.21 -10.84 7.34
N VAL A 83 2.08 -11.24 6.06
CA VAL A 83 1.19 -12.33 5.66
C VAL A 83 1.59 -13.66 6.32
N ARG A 84 2.89 -13.96 6.41
CA ARG A 84 3.40 -15.15 7.11
C ARG A 84 3.01 -15.17 8.58
N ARG A 85 3.11 -14.03 9.26
CA ARG A 85 2.82 -13.88 10.70
C ARG A 85 1.32 -13.83 11.00
N PHE A 86 0.54 -13.27 10.10
CA PHE A 86 -0.89 -13.06 10.25
C PHE A 86 -1.67 -13.69 9.07
N PRO A 87 -1.66 -15.03 8.95
CA PRO A 87 -2.30 -15.70 7.83
C PRO A 87 -3.80 -15.38 7.77
N LYS A 88 -4.35 -15.26 6.56
CA LYS A 88 -5.76 -14.91 6.28
C LYS A 88 -6.21 -13.52 6.73
N ARG A 89 -5.32 -12.69 7.33
CA ARG A 89 -5.65 -11.32 7.75
C ARG A 89 -5.50 -10.30 6.62
N ILE A 90 -4.66 -10.58 5.64
CA ILE A 90 -4.44 -9.73 4.47
C ILE A 90 -5.14 -10.36 3.26
N ARG A 91 -5.97 -9.57 2.57
CA ARG A 91 -6.71 -10.00 1.38
C ARG A 91 -5.87 -9.84 0.12
N VAL A 92 -5.34 -8.63 -0.07
CA VAL A 92 -4.55 -8.25 -1.24
C VAL A 92 -3.43 -7.31 -0.82
N ILE A 93 -2.29 -7.43 -1.48
CA ILE A 93 -1.16 -6.52 -1.42
C ILE A 93 -1.00 -5.89 -2.80
N TYR A 94 -1.04 -4.56 -2.89
CA TYR A 94 -0.72 -3.81 -4.10
C TYR A 94 0.65 -3.14 -3.95
N ILE A 95 1.57 -3.45 -4.87
CA ILE A 95 2.89 -2.83 -4.95
C ILE A 95 3.00 -2.02 -6.23
N ARG A 96 3.19 -0.70 -6.11
CA ARG A 96 3.54 0.18 -7.23
C ARG A 96 4.93 -0.17 -7.75
N SER A 97 5.04 -0.56 -9.01
CA SER A 97 6.32 -0.88 -9.66
C SER A 97 7.07 0.39 -10.08
N VAL A 98 7.80 1.01 -9.14
CA VAL A 98 8.66 2.18 -9.40
C VAL A 98 10.09 1.77 -9.78
N ASN A 99 10.62 0.70 -9.20
CA ASN A 99 11.91 0.12 -9.57
C ASN A 99 11.70 -1.05 -10.54
N ARG A 100 12.18 -0.89 -11.79
CA ARG A 100 12.04 -1.87 -12.88
C ARG A 100 13.30 -2.70 -13.11
N HIS A 101 14.28 -2.63 -12.21
CA HIS A 101 15.51 -3.40 -12.35
C HIS A 101 15.19 -4.92 -12.34
N PRO A 102 15.68 -5.73 -13.30
CA PRO A 102 15.28 -7.14 -13.44
C PRO A 102 15.44 -7.96 -12.15
N ARG A 103 16.52 -7.75 -11.40
CA ARG A 103 16.73 -8.41 -10.10
C ARG A 103 15.66 -8.05 -9.06
N ARG A 104 15.19 -6.81 -9.03
CA ARG A 104 14.15 -6.35 -8.09
C ARG A 104 12.80 -6.98 -8.46
N VAL A 105 12.46 -6.98 -9.74
CA VAL A 105 11.25 -7.62 -10.26
C VAL A 105 11.26 -9.12 -9.94
N ALA A 106 12.34 -9.82 -10.25
CA ALA A 106 12.48 -11.26 -9.96
C ALA A 106 12.40 -11.57 -8.45
N ALA A 107 12.92 -10.68 -7.59
CA ALA A 107 12.76 -10.84 -6.14
C ALA A 107 11.29 -10.72 -5.72
N ILE A 108 10.55 -9.75 -6.27
CA ILE A 108 9.12 -9.57 -5.98
C ILE A 108 8.30 -10.74 -6.54
N GLU A 109 8.61 -11.26 -7.74
CA GLU A 109 7.94 -12.43 -8.31
C GLU A 109 8.05 -13.67 -7.41
N ARG A 110 9.20 -13.87 -6.75
CA ARG A 110 9.35 -14.93 -5.74
C ARG A 110 8.43 -14.72 -4.54
N LEU A 111 8.28 -13.48 -4.09
CA LEU A 111 7.36 -13.13 -3.00
C LEU A 111 5.89 -13.34 -3.42
N ILE A 112 5.53 -13.05 -4.68
CA ILE A 112 4.19 -13.34 -5.22
C ILE A 112 3.90 -14.84 -5.11
N ALA A 113 4.83 -15.69 -5.58
CA ALA A 113 4.68 -17.14 -5.52
C ALA A 113 4.59 -17.64 -4.07
N GLU A 114 5.39 -17.10 -3.16
CA GLU A 114 5.35 -17.44 -1.73
C GLU A 114 3.99 -17.11 -1.10
N VAL A 115 3.49 -15.88 -1.33
CA VAL A 115 2.26 -15.38 -0.72
C VAL A 115 1.01 -16.08 -1.29
N ALA A 116 1.05 -16.55 -2.54
CA ALA A 116 -0.08 -17.23 -3.19
C ALA A 116 -0.61 -18.43 -2.39
N HIS A 117 0.25 -19.17 -1.69
CA HIS A 117 -0.13 -20.32 -0.86
C HIS A 117 -0.94 -19.95 0.39
N THR A 118 -1.01 -18.68 0.74
CA THR A 118 -1.69 -18.18 1.95
C THR A 118 -3.12 -17.70 1.70
N GLY A 119 -3.55 -17.66 0.43
CA GLY A 119 -4.84 -17.09 0.01
C GLY A 119 -4.82 -15.56 -0.12
N CYS A 120 -3.68 -14.91 0.12
CA CYS A 120 -3.47 -13.49 -0.19
C CYS A 120 -2.93 -13.35 -1.62
N GLN A 121 -3.36 -12.31 -2.33
CA GLN A 121 -2.82 -11.96 -3.66
C GLN A 121 -1.80 -10.82 -3.52
N LEU A 122 -0.62 -10.95 -4.13
CA LEU A 122 0.35 -9.85 -4.24
C LEU A 122 0.41 -9.41 -5.70
N VAL A 123 0.05 -8.15 -5.95
CA VAL A 123 -0.06 -7.56 -7.28
C VAL A 123 1.02 -6.51 -7.47
N LEU A 124 1.96 -6.78 -8.38
CA LEU A 124 2.95 -5.78 -8.82
C LEU A 124 2.36 -4.94 -9.96
N ALA A 125 1.94 -3.72 -9.63
CA ALA A 125 1.19 -2.85 -10.53
C ALA A 125 2.10 -1.84 -11.26
N PRO A 126 2.20 -1.87 -12.62
CA PRO A 126 2.98 -0.92 -13.41
C PRO A 126 2.35 0.47 -13.51
N ASP A 127 1.05 0.62 -13.23
CA ASP A 127 0.31 1.90 -13.07
C ASP A 127 -0.91 1.73 -12.14
N SER A 128 -1.56 2.86 -11.82
CA SER A 128 -2.78 2.87 -11.01
C SER A 128 -3.96 2.19 -11.71
N GLU A 129 -4.01 2.20 -13.04
CA GLU A 129 -5.05 1.53 -13.82
C GLU A 129 -4.97 0.00 -13.65
N HIS A 130 -3.78 -0.58 -13.67
CA HIS A 130 -3.58 -2.01 -13.45
C HIS A 130 -4.03 -2.44 -12.05
N ALA A 131 -3.67 -1.66 -11.02
CA ALA A 131 -4.13 -1.92 -9.65
C ALA A 131 -5.67 -1.80 -9.54
N ALA A 132 -6.26 -0.75 -10.12
CA ALA A 132 -7.70 -0.54 -10.10
C ALA A 132 -8.46 -1.63 -10.87
N ALA A 133 -7.92 -2.11 -12.00
CA ALA A 133 -8.54 -3.18 -12.77
C ALA A 133 -8.62 -4.48 -11.98
N HIS A 134 -7.54 -4.84 -11.28
CA HIS A 134 -7.54 -5.97 -10.36
C HIS A 134 -8.52 -5.76 -9.20
N ALA A 135 -8.50 -4.57 -8.57
CA ALA A 135 -9.42 -4.25 -7.48
C ALA A 135 -10.90 -4.36 -7.88
N ALA A 136 -11.25 -3.93 -9.09
CA ALA A 136 -12.61 -4.07 -9.63
C ALA A 136 -12.97 -5.54 -9.89
N GLY A 137 -12.03 -6.35 -10.40
CA GLY A 137 -12.21 -7.79 -10.58
C GLY A 137 -12.45 -8.55 -9.27
N GLU A 138 -11.82 -8.09 -8.19
CA GLU A 138 -12.00 -8.62 -6.83
C GLU A 138 -13.21 -8.04 -6.08
N GLY A 139 -13.96 -7.13 -6.69
CA GLY A 139 -15.10 -6.45 -6.07
C GLY A 139 -14.72 -5.50 -4.92
N LEU A 140 -13.46 -5.05 -4.87
CA LEU A 140 -12.97 -4.09 -3.87
C LEU A 140 -13.35 -2.65 -4.20
N ILE A 141 -13.56 -2.37 -5.48
CA ILE A 141 -14.08 -1.10 -6.00
C ILE A 141 -15.19 -1.37 -7.01
N GLN A 142 -16.05 -0.38 -7.23
CA GLN A 142 -17.08 -0.42 -8.25
C GLN A 142 -16.47 -0.28 -9.66
N PRO A 143 -17.03 -0.93 -10.69
CA PRO A 143 -16.57 -0.76 -12.07
C PRO A 143 -16.59 0.69 -12.59
N SER A 144 -17.45 1.54 -12.02
CA SER A 144 -17.46 2.98 -12.32
C SER A 144 -16.20 3.70 -11.83
N GLU A 145 -15.63 3.30 -10.69
CA GLU A 145 -14.42 3.89 -10.11
C GLU A 145 -13.19 3.58 -10.99
N LEU A 146 -13.13 2.39 -11.59
CA LEU A 146 -12.11 2.06 -12.59
C LEU A 146 -12.12 3.02 -13.79
N ARG A 147 -13.30 3.48 -14.24
CA ARG A 147 -13.41 4.44 -15.33
C ARG A 147 -12.86 5.82 -14.95
N ALA A 148 -13.03 6.22 -13.68
CA ALA A 148 -12.48 7.47 -13.15
C ALA A 148 -10.94 7.40 -13.16
N VAL A 149 -10.35 6.33 -12.59
CA VAL A 149 -8.89 6.12 -12.58
C VAL A 149 -8.29 6.14 -13.99
N ARG A 150 -8.96 5.52 -14.97
CA ARG A 150 -8.54 5.56 -16.38
C ARG A 150 -8.53 6.97 -16.97
N SER A 151 -9.47 7.81 -16.56
CA SER A 151 -9.62 9.17 -17.06
C SER A 151 -8.54 10.08 -16.47
N GLU A 152 -8.28 9.96 -15.16
CA GLU A 152 -7.20 10.67 -14.46
C GLU A 152 -5.82 10.31 -15.03
N ARG A 153 -5.52 9.01 -15.20
CA ARG A 153 -4.26 8.55 -15.78
C ARG A 153 -3.99 9.16 -17.17
N LYS A 154 -5.03 9.23 -18.02
CA LYS A 154 -4.94 9.85 -19.35
C LYS A 154 -4.72 11.36 -19.27
N ALA A 155 -5.21 12.03 -18.24
CA ALA A 155 -4.95 13.46 -18.02
C ALA A 155 -3.49 13.67 -17.59
N ASP A 156 -2.98 12.85 -16.67
CA ASP A 156 -1.59 12.90 -16.21
C ASP A 156 -0.59 12.65 -17.34
N GLU A 157 -0.84 11.65 -18.20
CA GLU A 157 0.00 11.39 -19.38
C GLU A 157 0.04 12.58 -20.35
N LYS A 158 -1.11 13.23 -20.56
CA LYS A 158 -1.18 14.42 -21.43
C LYS A 158 -0.46 15.63 -20.84
N SER A 159 -0.48 15.78 -19.51
CA SER A 159 0.24 16.84 -18.82
C SER A 159 1.74 16.60 -18.86
N ALA A 160 2.18 15.36 -18.63
CA ALA A 160 3.59 14.96 -18.69
C ALA A 160 4.18 15.05 -20.11
N ALA A 161 3.38 14.80 -21.16
CA ALA A 161 3.82 14.94 -22.56
C ALA A 161 3.89 16.40 -23.06
N LYS A 162 3.36 17.36 -22.29
CA LYS A 162 3.38 18.80 -22.62
C LYS A 162 4.45 19.58 -21.86
N ALA A 163 5.06 18.97 -20.84
CA ALA A 163 6.14 19.53 -20.04
C ALA A 163 7.51 19.12 -20.61
#